data_AF-A0A833DZ80-F1
#
_entry.id   AF-A0A833DZ80-F1
#
_cell.length_a   1.000
_cell.length_b   1.000
_cell.length_c   1.000
_cell.angle_alpha   90.00
_cell.angle_beta   90.00
_cell.angle_gamma   90.00
#
_symmetry.space_group_name_H-M   'P 1'
#
loop_
_entity.id
_entity.type
_entity.pdbx_description
1 polymer ?
#
loop_
_entity_poly.entity_id
_entity_poly.type
_entity_poly.pdbx_seq_one_letter_code
_entity_poly.pdbx_strand_id
1 'polypeptide(L)'
;PEDLDSLVVKNSKAAIIFPELGLDMWPGPASQGIVTTLEGILLRFREIVESLCKKQDVDKSECEKRKQMIDWALKRYDRRSDDERYVMILDDPEGASYVYGERVLITTLTENVNYLEIAQEAKETIRWIETNQKILDI
;
A
#
# COMPACT_ATOMS: atom_id res chain seq x y z
N PRO A 1 -2.87 -9.08 -10.58
CA PRO A 1 -3.86 -8.19 -11.24
C PRO A 1 -5.04 -7.83 -10.33
N GLU A 2 -5.51 -8.80 -9.54
CA GLU A 2 -6.67 -8.67 -8.63
C GLU A 2 -6.39 -7.83 -7.37
N ASP A 3 -5.12 -7.67 -6.94
CA ASP A 3 -4.82 -6.94 -5.70
C ASP A 3 -5.31 -5.50 -5.71
N LEU A 4 -5.25 -4.83 -6.86
CA LEU A 4 -5.74 -3.46 -7.02
C LEU A 4 -7.25 -3.33 -6.74
N ASP A 5 -7.99 -4.41 -6.96
CA ASP A 5 -9.43 -4.49 -6.73
C ASP A 5 -9.76 -4.89 -5.29
N SER A 6 -8.75 -5.20 -4.45
CA SER A 6 -8.94 -5.54 -3.04
C SER A 6 -9.68 -4.42 -2.32
N LEU A 7 -10.76 -4.76 -1.62
CA LEU A 7 -11.58 -3.82 -0.87
C LEU A 7 -10.86 -3.44 0.42
N VAL A 8 -10.76 -2.14 0.68
CA VAL A 8 -10.16 -1.56 1.87
C VAL A 8 -11.22 -0.78 2.63
N VAL A 9 -11.53 -1.26 3.83
CA VAL A 9 -12.35 -0.57 4.83
C VAL A 9 -11.37 0.01 5.84
N LYS A 10 -11.13 1.31 5.76
CA LYS A 10 -10.22 2.03 6.66
C LYS A 10 -11.02 2.80 7.70
N ASN A 11 -10.68 2.63 8.97
CA ASN A 11 -11.18 3.44 10.08
C ASN A 11 -10.56 4.85 10.07
N SER A 12 -11.21 5.81 10.73
CA SER A 12 -10.77 7.20 10.84
C SER A 12 -9.37 7.37 11.45
N LYS A 13 -8.96 6.46 12.36
CA LYS A 13 -7.66 6.50 13.05
C LYS A 13 -6.54 5.69 12.39
N ALA A 14 -6.84 4.92 11.35
CA ALA A 14 -5.82 4.11 10.70
C ALA A 14 -4.88 4.96 9.83
N ALA A 15 -3.64 4.51 9.66
CA ALA A 15 -2.70 5.04 8.67
C ALA A 15 -2.57 4.08 7.48
N ILE A 16 -2.26 4.63 6.31
CA ILE A 16 -1.92 3.85 5.12
C ILE A 16 -0.47 4.15 4.76
N ILE A 17 0.34 3.10 4.62
CA ILE A 17 1.78 3.21 4.34
C ILE A 17 2.14 2.31 3.15
N PHE A 18 2.92 2.84 2.22
CA PHE A 18 3.61 2.11 1.16
C PHE A 18 5.11 2.32 1.31
N PRO A 19 5.80 1.50 2.11
CA PRO A 19 7.20 1.74 2.48
C PRO A 19 8.12 1.83 1.27
N GLU A 20 7.95 0.95 0.28
CA GLU A 20 8.79 0.89 -0.93
C GLU A 20 8.53 2.05 -1.89
N LEU A 21 7.34 2.66 -1.80
CA LEU A 21 7.00 3.84 -2.59
C LEU A 21 7.35 5.14 -1.86
N GLY A 22 7.70 5.06 -0.57
CA GLY A 22 7.89 6.20 0.32
C GLY A 22 6.64 7.07 0.42
N LEU A 23 5.45 6.46 0.37
CA LEU A 23 4.15 7.13 0.48
C LEU A 23 3.51 6.76 1.79
N ASP A 24 2.98 7.74 2.51
CA ASP A 24 2.20 7.52 3.71
C ASP A 24 1.05 8.53 3.85
N MET A 25 0.01 8.11 4.55
CA MET A 25 -1.14 8.94 4.87
C MET A 25 -1.57 8.64 6.30
N TRP A 26 -1.21 9.57 7.19
CA TRP A 26 -1.58 9.55 8.59
C TRP A 26 -2.94 10.23 8.82
N PRO A 27 -3.73 9.77 9.81
CA PRO A 27 -5.03 10.35 10.10
C PRO A 27 -4.89 11.80 10.58
N GLY A 28 -5.56 12.73 9.90
CA GLY A 28 -5.71 14.12 10.34
C GLY A 28 -6.88 14.33 11.32
N PRO A 29 -7.03 15.53 11.89
CA PRO A 29 -8.11 15.85 12.84
C PRO A 29 -9.53 15.63 12.30
N ALA A 30 -9.72 15.79 10.98
CA ALA A 30 -10.99 15.59 10.29
C ALA A 30 -11.06 14.27 9.52
N SER A 31 -10.14 13.32 9.77
CA SER A 31 -10.12 12.02 9.10
C SER A 31 -11.42 11.26 9.35
N GLN A 32 -12.01 10.73 8.28
CA GLN A 32 -13.22 9.90 8.32
C GLN A 32 -12.88 8.47 7.91
N GLY A 33 -13.74 7.53 8.29
CA GLY A 33 -13.68 6.18 7.74
C GLY A 33 -13.94 6.19 6.23
N ILE A 34 -13.27 5.32 5.49
CA ILE A 34 -13.43 5.19 4.05
C ILE A 34 -13.62 3.72 3.66
N VAL A 35 -14.46 3.49 2.66
CA VAL A 35 -14.56 2.20 1.96
C VAL A 35 -14.13 2.46 0.53
N THR A 36 -13.08 1.80 0.08
CA THR A 36 -12.43 2.02 -1.21
C THR A 36 -11.73 0.75 -1.68
N THR A 37 -10.98 0.80 -2.77
CA THR A 37 -10.05 -0.27 -3.18
C THR A 37 -8.60 0.17 -3.02
N LEU A 38 -7.66 -0.77 -3.15
CA LEU A 38 -6.23 -0.46 -3.23
C LEU A 38 -5.92 0.52 -4.39
N GLU A 39 -6.53 0.32 -5.56
CA GLU A 39 -6.46 1.26 -6.69
C GLU A 39 -6.95 2.66 -6.29
N GLY A 40 -8.10 2.75 -5.64
CA GLY A 40 -8.67 4.02 -5.18
C GLY A 40 -7.74 4.77 -4.21
N ILE A 41 -7.02 4.03 -3.35
CA ILE A 41 -6.00 4.61 -2.45
C ILE A 41 -4.84 5.20 -3.25
N LEU A 42 -4.29 4.46 -4.22
CA LEU A 42 -3.18 4.92 -5.04
C LEU A 42 -3.56 6.13 -5.90
N LEU A 43 -4.79 6.14 -6.45
CA LEU A 43 -5.32 7.30 -7.17
C LEU A 43 -5.44 8.53 -6.25
N ARG A 44 -5.87 8.35 -4.99
CA ARG A 44 -5.90 9.45 -4.01
C ARG A 44 -4.49 10.00 -3.73
N PHE A 45 -3.48 9.15 -3.59
CA PHE A 45 -2.09 9.59 -3.49
C PHE A 45 -1.66 10.38 -4.73
N ARG A 46 -2.04 9.91 -5.92
CA ARG A 46 -1.75 10.61 -7.18
C ARG A 46 -2.33 12.02 -7.20
N GLU A 47 -3.60 12.18 -6.84
CA GLU A 47 -4.27 13.47 -6.78
C GLU A 47 -3.59 14.44 -5.80
N ILE A 48 -3.21 13.95 -4.62
CA ILE A 48 -2.48 14.74 -3.62
C ILE A 48 -1.14 15.20 -4.17
N VAL A 49 -0.36 14.29 -4.76
CA VAL A 49 0.93 14.62 -5.38
C VAL A 49 0.72 15.65 -6.49
N GLU A 50 -0.24 15.46 -7.39
CA GLU A 50 -0.56 16.43 -8.45
C GLU A 50 -0.92 17.80 -7.90
N SER A 51 -1.70 17.87 -6.83
CA SER A 51 -2.06 19.13 -6.18
C SER A 51 -0.85 19.83 -5.56
N LEU A 52 0.05 19.07 -4.92
CA LEU A 52 1.27 19.63 -4.33
C LEU A 52 2.22 20.14 -5.41
N CYS A 53 2.34 19.41 -6.51
CA CYS A 53 3.21 19.77 -7.65
C CYS A 53 2.81 21.04 -8.40
N LYS A 54 1.60 21.56 -8.18
CA LYS A 54 1.16 22.84 -8.74
C LYS A 54 1.70 24.06 -7.97
N LYS A 55 2.26 23.87 -6.77
CA LYS A 55 2.83 24.95 -5.95
C LYS A 55 4.17 25.41 -6.54
N GLN A 56 4.46 26.71 -6.47
CA GLN A 56 5.64 27.32 -7.11
C GLN A 56 6.97 26.84 -6.51
N ASP A 57 7.00 26.51 -5.22
CA ASP A 57 8.24 26.17 -4.49
C ASP A 57 8.58 24.66 -4.51
N VAL A 58 7.96 23.88 -5.38
CA VAL A 58 8.17 22.41 -5.44
C VAL A 58 9.05 22.03 -6.62
N ASP A 59 10.01 21.14 -6.38
CA ASP A 59 10.84 20.57 -7.43
C ASP A 59 9.99 19.70 -8.39
N LYS A 60 9.88 20.16 -9.63
CA LYS A 60 9.14 19.48 -10.69
C LYS A 60 9.71 18.11 -11.03
N SER A 61 11.03 17.93 -10.92
CA SER A 61 11.71 16.65 -11.17
C SER A 61 11.26 15.61 -10.15
N GLU A 62 11.26 15.99 -8.87
CA GLU A 62 10.84 15.10 -7.79
C GLU A 62 9.36 14.75 -7.88
N CYS A 63 8.53 15.74 -8.21
CA CYS A 63 7.13 15.55 -8.52
C CYS A 63 6.88 14.51 -9.62
N GLU A 64 7.63 14.60 -10.72
CA GLU A 64 7.48 13.69 -11.84
C GLU A 64 7.89 12.26 -11.47
N LYS A 65 9.00 12.09 -10.73
CA LYS A 65 9.41 10.78 -10.21
C LYS A 65 8.33 10.16 -9.34
N ARG A 66 7.74 10.93 -8.42
CA ARG A 66 6.68 10.44 -7.53
C ARG A 66 5.44 9.98 -8.31
N LYS A 67 5.03 10.75 -9.31
CA LYS A 67 3.92 10.37 -10.20
C LYS A 67 4.21 9.08 -10.95
N GLN A 68 5.41 8.94 -11.50
CA GLN A 68 5.84 7.72 -12.20
C GLN A 68 5.86 6.50 -11.30
N MET A 69 6.28 6.65 -10.03
CA MET A 69 6.21 5.56 -9.04
C MET A 69 4.77 5.12 -8.75
N ILE A 70 3.84 6.08 -8.61
CA ILE A 70 2.42 5.76 -8.41
C ILE A 70 1.82 5.13 -9.66
N ASP A 71 2.14 5.65 -10.85
CA ASP A 71 1.70 5.06 -12.13
C ASP A 71 2.24 3.64 -12.30
N TRP A 72 3.46 3.40 -11.87
CA TRP A 72 4.02 2.06 -11.82
C TRP A 72 3.22 1.16 -10.86
N ALA A 73 2.85 1.64 -9.68
CA ALA A 73 2.07 0.87 -8.71
C ALA A 73 0.66 0.51 -9.25
N LEU A 74 0.04 1.41 -10.01
CA LEU A 74 -1.27 1.25 -10.65
C LEU A 74 -1.28 0.28 -11.84
N LYS A 75 -0.13 -0.15 -12.36
CA LYS A 75 -0.08 -1.11 -13.46
C LYS A 75 -0.55 -2.50 -13.00
N ARG A 76 -1.54 -3.07 -13.71
CA ARG A 76 -2.08 -4.43 -13.53
C ARG A 76 -1.19 -5.52 -14.16
N TYR A 77 0.10 -5.53 -13.86
CA TYR A 77 1.00 -6.61 -14.30
C TYR A 77 1.26 -7.62 -13.20
N ASP A 78 1.45 -8.87 -13.60
CA ASP A 78 1.97 -9.92 -12.72
C ASP A 78 3.47 -9.67 -12.50
N ARG A 79 3.82 -9.34 -11.25
CA ARG A 79 5.18 -8.98 -10.83
C ARG A 79 5.90 -10.24 -10.36
N ARG A 80 6.93 -10.62 -11.11
CA ARG A 80 7.60 -11.92 -10.97
C ARG A 80 8.68 -11.93 -9.88
N SER A 81 9.21 -10.78 -9.50
CA SER A 81 10.21 -10.65 -8.44
C SER A 81 9.70 -9.80 -7.26
N ASP A 82 10.25 -10.04 -6.08
CA ASP A 82 9.90 -9.31 -4.85
C ASP A 82 10.30 -7.83 -4.91
N ASP A 83 11.40 -7.52 -5.61
CA ASP A 83 11.88 -6.15 -5.88
C ASP A 83 10.90 -5.38 -6.79
N GLU A 84 10.10 -6.09 -7.58
CA GLU A 84 9.05 -5.50 -8.40
C GLU A 84 7.71 -5.41 -7.68
N ARG A 85 7.56 -5.93 -6.46
CA ARG A 85 6.33 -5.85 -5.66
C ARG A 85 6.36 -4.67 -4.69
N TYR A 86 5.20 -4.22 -4.26
CA TYR A 86 5.04 -3.24 -3.18
C TYR A 86 4.00 -3.74 -2.19
N VAL A 87 4.07 -3.27 -0.95
CA VAL A 87 3.13 -3.63 0.11
C VAL A 87 2.36 -2.40 0.56
N MET A 88 1.04 -2.53 0.67
CA MET A 88 0.22 -1.58 1.41
C MET A 88 0.08 -2.08 2.84
N ILE A 89 0.44 -1.24 3.80
CA ILE A 89 0.23 -1.47 5.23
C ILE A 89 -0.91 -0.58 5.68
N LEU A 90 -1.92 -1.20 6.31
CA LEU A 90 -3.03 -0.52 6.98
C LEU A 90 -2.81 -0.66 8.48
N ASP A 91 -2.17 0.34 9.09
CA ASP A 91 -1.93 0.39 10.52
C ASP A 91 -3.16 0.98 11.22
N ASP A 92 -3.90 0.17 11.97
CA ASP A 92 -5.09 0.62 12.70
C ASP A 92 -4.95 0.35 14.21
N PRO A 93 -4.68 1.39 15.02
CA PRO A 93 -4.52 1.22 16.47
C PRO A 93 -5.82 0.77 17.17
N GLU A 94 -6.98 0.97 16.54
CA GLU A 94 -8.29 0.56 17.10
C GLU A 94 -8.76 -0.81 16.58
N GLY A 95 -8.06 -1.39 15.59
CA GLY A 95 -8.40 -2.70 15.03
C GLY A 95 -9.77 -2.79 14.36
N ALA A 96 -10.31 -1.67 13.87
CA ALA A 96 -11.64 -1.56 13.27
C ALA A 96 -11.61 -1.50 11.72
N SER A 97 -10.43 -1.67 11.12
CA SER A 97 -10.20 -1.67 9.68
C SER A 97 -10.09 -3.08 9.11
N TYR A 98 -10.41 -3.24 7.83
CA TYR A 98 -10.40 -4.52 7.12
C TYR A 98 -9.89 -4.38 5.70
N VAL A 99 -9.16 -5.39 5.22
CA VAL A 99 -8.78 -5.54 3.81
C VAL A 99 -9.31 -6.89 3.33
N TYR A 100 -10.01 -6.90 2.19
CA TYR A 100 -10.51 -8.09 1.54
C TYR A 100 -9.80 -8.28 0.20
N GLY A 101 -9.03 -9.35 0.08
CA GLY A 101 -8.26 -9.72 -1.10
C GLY A 101 -7.53 -11.06 -0.90
N GLU A 102 -6.87 -11.56 -1.94
CA GLU A 102 -6.20 -12.86 -1.89
C GLU A 102 -4.87 -12.83 -1.11
N ARG A 103 -4.11 -11.74 -1.21
CA ARG A 103 -2.79 -11.56 -0.59
C ARG A 103 -2.85 -10.62 0.62
N VAL A 104 -3.67 -10.97 1.61
CA VAL A 104 -3.83 -10.20 2.85
C VAL A 104 -3.18 -10.93 4.02
N LEU A 105 -2.26 -10.26 4.70
CA LEU A 105 -1.66 -10.73 5.95
C LEU A 105 -2.11 -9.82 7.09
N ILE A 106 -2.44 -10.42 8.23
CA ILE A 106 -2.80 -9.71 9.46
C ILE A 106 -1.75 -10.04 10.50
N THR A 107 -1.15 -9.01 11.10
CA THR A 107 -0.15 -9.15 12.15
C THR A 107 -0.38 -8.10 13.25
N THR A 108 0.16 -8.37 14.44
CA THR A 108 0.16 -7.41 15.55
C THR A 108 1.48 -6.64 15.54
N LEU A 109 1.40 -5.31 15.64
CA LEU A 109 2.58 -4.46 15.68
C LEU A 109 3.23 -4.48 17.07
N THR A 110 4.56 -4.45 17.10
CA THR A 110 5.36 -4.28 18.32
C THR A 110 5.62 -2.79 18.61
N GLU A 111 6.18 -2.45 19.78
CA GLU A 111 6.41 -1.04 20.16
C GLU A 111 7.36 -0.27 19.22
N ASN A 112 8.25 -0.98 18.49
CA ASN A 112 9.21 -0.38 17.56
C ASN A 112 8.86 -0.76 16.12
N VAL A 113 7.80 -0.16 15.59
CA VAL A 113 7.30 -0.48 14.26
C VAL A 113 8.30 -0.05 13.18
N ASN A 114 8.82 -1.02 12.44
CA ASN A 114 9.59 -0.80 11.23
C ASN A 114 8.78 -1.25 10.01
N TYR A 115 8.14 -0.29 9.35
CA TYR A 115 7.27 -0.59 8.20
C TYR A 115 8.00 -1.22 7.02
N LEU A 116 9.28 -0.90 6.81
CA LEU A 116 10.04 -1.48 5.70
C LEU A 116 10.34 -2.96 5.93
N GLU A 117 10.70 -3.31 7.16
CA GLU A 117 10.94 -4.69 7.58
C GLU A 117 9.65 -5.51 7.51
N ILE A 118 8.53 -4.97 7.99
CA ILE A 118 7.21 -5.61 7.87
C ILE A 118 6.85 -5.88 6.40
N ALA A 119 7.11 -4.91 5.50
CA ALA A 119 6.86 -5.10 4.07
C ALA A 119 7.74 -6.20 3.46
N GLN A 120 9.01 -6.30 3.88
CA GLN A 120 9.92 -7.36 3.44
C GLN A 120 9.44 -8.73 3.89
N GLU A 121 9.12 -8.89 5.19
CA GLU A 121 8.57 -10.14 5.74
C GLU A 121 7.26 -10.55 5.05
N ALA A 122 6.39 -9.59 4.75
CA ALA A 122 5.15 -9.84 4.03
C ALA A 122 5.40 -10.41 2.63
N LYS A 123 6.34 -9.83 1.87
CA LYS A 123 6.72 -10.34 0.54
C LYS A 123 7.27 -11.76 0.61
N GLU A 124 8.17 -12.03 1.54
CA GLU A 124 8.76 -13.36 1.75
C GLU A 124 7.69 -14.40 2.08
N THR A 125 6.76 -14.03 2.96
CA THR A 125 5.63 -14.90 3.36
C THR A 125 4.74 -15.22 2.18
N ILE A 126 4.29 -14.22 1.41
CA ILE A 126 3.45 -14.44 0.23
C ILE A 126 4.19 -15.27 -0.82
N ARG A 127 5.47 -15.02 -1.06
CA ARG A 127 6.29 -15.81 -1.98
C ARG A 127 6.40 -17.27 -1.55
N TRP A 128 6.57 -17.52 -0.25
CA TRP A 128 6.58 -18.88 0.28
C TRP A 128 5.23 -19.57 0.04
N ILE A 129 4.10 -18.90 0.32
CA ILE A 129 2.76 -19.43 0.07
C ILE A 129 2.58 -19.76 -1.42
N GLU A 130 2.85 -18.81 -2.31
CA GLU A 130 2.71 -18.99 -3.77
C GLU A 130 3.61 -20.12 -4.32
N THR A 131 4.77 -20.33 -3.71
CA THR A 131 5.71 -21.40 -4.10
C THR A 131 5.22 -22.78 -3.64
N ASN A 132 4.71 -22.88 -2.41
CA ASN A 132 4.29 -24.16 -1.83
C ASN A 132 2.88 -24.58 -2.25
N GLN A 133 1.99 -23.62 -2.53
CA GLN A 133 0.67 -23.92 -3.09
C GLN A 133 0.81 -24.56 -4.48
N LYS A 134 1.75 -24.07 -5.30
CA LYS A 134 2.10 -24.68 -6.59
C LYS A 134 2.67 -26.10 -6.48
N ILE A 135 3.19 -26.52 -5.33
CA ILE A 135 3.69 -27.89 -5.10
C ILE A 135 2.54 -28.83 -4.75
N LEU A 136 1.51 -28.33 -4.05
CA LEU A 136 0.34 -29.11 -3.63
C LEU A 136 -0.68 -29.34 -4.75
N ASP A 137 -0.67 -28.48 -5.77
CA ASP A 137 -1.53 -28.59 -6.96
C ASP A 137 -0.96 -29.54 -8.06
N ILE A 138 0.11 -30.29 -7.77
CA ILE A 138 0.78 -31.28 -8.65
C ILE A 138 0.51 -32.70 -8.14
#